data_AF-A0A7C7I4X9-F1
#
_entry.id   AF-A0A7C7I4X9-F1
#
_cell.length_a   1.000
_cell.length_b   1.000
_cell.length_c   1.000
_cell.angle_alpha   90.00
_cell.angle_beta   90.00
_cell.angle_gamma   90.00
#
_symmetry.space_group_name_H-M   'P 1'
#
loop_
_entity.id
_entity.type
_entity.pdbx_description
1 polymer ?
#
loop_
_entity_poly.entity_id
_entity_poly.type
_entity_poly.pdbx_seq_one_letter_code
_entity_poly.pdbx_strand_id
1 'polypeptide(L)'
;MNRILFFISLFIASAFGQPKEQIEFQLNTISGVVLNSIDATPVIQLKVEVLSGNNLTKDSTLTDENGYFIMENVGYVWKPKIRFSLKNYQTKTLNLKPDDLDTLNNMVIGQVVTPVPDEQMIPELSQSTVKTRAKIFFIKGNVFYNLKNSSNAERVIIQSSEAIESRPGFIIMNINGKMYDPTRCYVPQEGRYENLSYILRSLLRDPIFEHSGHPKYLPEKLLEPTIIYGTVINIQTGEAVMGAELMLSKPFKRRISDEHGRYAFQVDQPGTYQIRVEPPLGYRDSNFGTAQILVKYGRGGWFRSNQYVEP
;
A
#
# COMPACT_ATOMS: atom_id res chain seq x y z
N MET A 1 40.17 -31.83 -61.43
CA MET A 1 40.15 -32.54 -60.12
C MET A 1 39.51 -31.72 -58.98
N ASN A 2 39.36 -30.39 -59.09
CA ASN A 2 38.84 -29.55 -57.99
C ASN A 2 37.30 -29.40 -57.92
N ARG A 3 36.56 -29.80 -58.97
CA ARG A 3 35.08 -29.74 -58.95
C ARG A 3 34.42 -30.95 -58.28
N ILE A 4 35.06 -32.12 -58.33
CA ILE A 4 34.50 -33.37 -57.76
C ILE A 4 34.63 -33.36 -56.22
N LEU A 5 35.71 -32.80 -55.68
CA LEU A 5 35.89 -32.65 -54.24
C LEU A 5 34.85 -31.72 -53.60
N PHE A 6 34.39 -30.69 -54.31
CA PHE A 6 33.36 -29.77 -53.82
C PHE A 6 31.97 -30.42 -53.72
N PHE A 7 31.63 -31.32 -54.65
CA PHE A 7 30.35 -32.05 -54.59
C PHE A 7 30.35 -33.12 -53.49
N ILE A 8 31.49 -33.77 -53.22
CA ILE A 8 31.62 -34.74 -52.14
C ILE A 8 31.56 -34.04 -50.76
N SER A 9 32.14 -32.84 -50.61
CA SER A 9 32.03 -32.09 -49.35
C SER A 9 30.62 -31.58 -49.07
N LEU A 10 29.83 -31.25 -50.11
CA LEU A 10 28.45 -30.80 -49.96
C LEU A 10 27.49 -31.94 -49.57
N PHE A 11 27.76 -33.17 -50.01
CA PHE A 11 27.02 -34.37 -49.60
C PHE A 11 27.35 -34.83 -48.18
N ILE A 12 28.61 -34.68 -47.74
CA ILE A 12 28.99 -35.00 -46.35
C ILE A 12 28.39 -33.98 -45.37
N ALA A 13 28.32 -32.69 -45.73
CA ALA A 13 27.69 -31.67 -44.90
C ALA A 13 26.16 -31.86 -44.76
N SER A 14 25.50 -32.47 -45.74
CA SER A 14 24.06 -32.77 -45.68
C SER A 14 23.74 -34.09 -44.96
N ALA A 15 24.70 -35.03 -44.89
CA ALA A 15 24.56 -36.27 -44.11
C ALA A 15 24.85 -36.07 -42.61
N PHE A 16 25.67 -35.07 -42.24
CA PHE A 16 25.93 -34.65 -40.85
C PHE A 16 25.19 -33.38 -40.45
N GLY A 17 24.04 -33.10 -41.08
CA GLY A 17 23.09 -32.13 -40.56
C GLY A 17 22.76 -32.53 -39.13
N GLN A 18 23.20 -31.73 -38.15
CA GLN A 18 23.03 -31.96 -36.72
C GLN A 18 21.65 -32.56 -36.43
N PRO A 19 21.52 -33.49 -35.47
CA PRO A 19 20.20 -33.72 -34.92
C PRO A 19 19.74 -32.35 -34.43
N LYS A 20 18.70 -31.78 -35.06
CA LYS A 20 17.94 -30.72 -34.42
C LYS A 20 17.43 -31.38 -33.16
N GLU A 21 18.15 -31.23 -32.04
CA GLU A 21 17.50 -31.27 -30.73
C GLU A 21 16.22 -30.47 -30.94
N GLN A 22 15.07 -31.13 -30.89
CA GLN A 22 13.80 -30.49 -31.16
C GLN A 22 13.57 -29.53 -30.00
N ILE A 23 14.07 -28.30 -30.16
CA ILE A 23 14.12 -27.30 -29.09
C ILE A 23 12.70 -26.80 -28.76
N GLU A 24 11.75 -27.10 -29.62
CA GLU A 24 10.32 -26.83 -29.51
C GLU A 24 9.55 -28.12 -29.76
N PHE A 25 8.57 -28.38 -28.89
CA PHE A 25 7.62 -29.48 -29.06
C PHE A 25 6.20 -28.97 -28.86
N GLN A 26 5.24 -29.66 -29.48
CA GLN A 26 3.84 -29.38 -29.29
C GLN A 26 3.39 -29.94 -27.95
N LEU A 27 2.77 -29.11 -27.11
CA LEU A 27 2.08 -29.52 -25.90
C LEU A 27 0.60 -29.27 -26.12
N ASN A 28 -0.20 -30.33 -26.20
CA ASN A 28 -1.64 -30.20 -26.41
C ASN A 28 -2.34 -29.90 -25.09
N THR A 29 -2.30 -30.85 -24.16
CA THR A 29 -2.90 -30.72 -22.83
C THR A 29 -1.88 -31.00 -21.76
N ILE A 30 -1.88 -30.21 -20.69
CA ILE A 30 -1.14 -30.52 -19.48
C ILE A 30 -2.08 -30.44 -18.27
N SER A 31 -2.11 -31.51 -17.49
CA SER A 31 -2.95 -31.61 -16.31
C SER A 31 -2.21 -32.24 -15.15
N GLY A 32 -2.79 -32.20 -13.96
CA GLY A 32 -2.10 -32.71 -12.80
C GLY A 32 -2.75 -32.38 -11.47
N VAL A 33 -2.12 -32.84 -10.40
CA VAL A 33 -2.51 -32.56 -9.01
C VAL A 33 -1.35 -31.97 -8.24
N VAL A 34 -1.65 -30.99 -7.40
CA VAL A 34 -0.66 -30.32 -6.54
C VAL A 34 -1.00 -30.54 -5.07
N LEU A 35 -0.06 -31.12 -4.33
CA LEU A 35 -0.22 -31.44 -2.91
C LEU A 35 0.77 -30.67 -2.03
N ASN A 36 0.38 -30.42 -0.79
CA ASN A 36 1.23 -29.84 0.23
C ASN A 36 2.24 -30.90 0.71
N SER A 37 3.53 -30.54 0.76
CA SER A 37 4.59 -31.47 1.16
C SER A 37 4.52 -31.94 2.61
N ILE A 38 3.80 -31.22 3.49
CA ILE A 38 3.74 -31.52 4.93
C ILE A 38 2.70 -32.61 5.23
N ASP A 39 1.50 -32.46 4.69
CA ASP A 39 0.33 -33.25 5.07
C ASP A 39 -0.35 -33.96 3.88
N ALA A 40 0.23 -33.84 2.68
CA ALA A 40 -0.30 -34.37 1.43
C ALA A 40 -1.71 -33.88 1.08
N THR A 41 -2.18 -32.78 1.68
CA THR A 41 -3.48 -32.17 1.34
C THR A 41 -3.41 -31.45 -0.01
N PRO A 42 -4.52 -31.37 -0.76
CA PRO A 42 -4.55 -30.63 -2.01
C PRO A 42 -4.32 -29.12 -1.80
N VAL A 43 -3.50 -28.52 -2.67
CA VAL A 43 -3.23 -27.07 -2.63
C VAL A 43 -4.17 -26.36 -3.59
N ILE A 44 -5.09 -25.58 -3.04
CA ILE A 44 -6.15 -24.86 -3.76
C ILE A 44 -5.65 -23.47 -4.18
N GLN A 45 -6.13 -22.96 -5.34
CA GLN A 45 -5.81 -21.64 -5.89
C GLN A 45 -4.31 -21.39 -6.14
N LEU A 46 -3.52 -22.46 -6.26
CA LEU A 46 -2.13 -22.35 -6.63
C LEU A 46 -2.02 -22.04 -8.13
N LYS A 47 -1.25 -21.01 -8.47
CA LYS A 47 -1.03 -20.63 -9.88
C LYS A 47 -0.08 -21.60 -10.53
N VAL A 48 -0.52 -22.20 -11.63
CA VAL A 48 0.26 -23.07 -12.49
C VAL A 48 0.46 -22.38 -13.83
N GLU A 49 1.70 -22.25 -14.29
CA GLU A 49 2.05 -21.56 -15.53
C GLU A 49 2.94 -22.42 -16.42
N VAL A 50 2.61 -22.55 -17.70
CA VAL A 50 3.55 -23.04 -18.71
C VAL A 50 4.29 -21.84 -19.30
N LEU A 51 5.61 -21.91 -19.31
CA LEU A 51 6.52 -20.86 -19.74
C LEU A 51 7.37 -21.36 -20.90
N SER A 52 7.67 -20.52 -21.89
CA SER A 52 8.75 -20.81 -22.85
C SER A 52 10.13 -20.58 -22.25
N GLY A 53 11.19 -21.00 -22.92
CA GLY A 53 12.56 -20.93 -22.41
C GLY A 53 13.06 -19.52 -22.07
N ASN A 54 12.44 -18.47 -22.61
CA ASN A 54 12.66 -17.06 -22.27
C ASN A 54 11.78 -16.57 -21.11
N ASN A 55 11.13 -17.48 -20.38
CA ASN A 55 10.20 -17.24 -19.27
C ASN A 55 8.92 -16.46 -19.63
N LEU A 56 8.53 -16.40 -20.91
CA LEU A 56 7.23 -15.86 -21.31
C LEU A 56 6.14 -16.89 -20.99
N THR A 57 5.09 -16.46 -20.28
CA THR A 57 3.91 -17.30 -20.02
C THR A 57 3.19 -17.61 -21.32
N LYS A 58 3.02 -18.89 -21.60
CA LYS A 58 2.24 -19.43 -22.73
C LYS A 58 0.83 -19.74 -22.33
N ASP A 59 0.65 -20.35 -21.16
CA ASP A 59 -0.66 -20.60 -20.58
C ASP A 59 -0.56 -20.59 -19.05
N SER A 60 -1.68 -20.37 -18.37
CA SER A 60 -1.77 -20.43 -16.93
C SER A 60 -3.15 -20.76 -16.42
N THR A 61 -3.22 -21.47 -15.31
CA THR A 61 -4.47 -21.80 -14.62
C THR A 61 -4.28 -21.77 -13.10
N LEU A 62 -5.35 -21.99 -12.35
CA LEU A 62 -5.34 -22.16 -10.90
C LEU A 62 -5.78 -23.59 -10.57
N THR A 63 -5.21 -24.16 -9.51
CA THR A 63 -5.69 -25.44 -8.98
C THR A 63 -7.07 -25.30 -8.32
N ASP A 64 -7.90 -26.34 -8.48
CA ASP A 64 -9.24 -26.43 -7.89
C ASP A 64 -9.24 -26.92 -6.44
N GLU A 65 -10.41 -27.23 -5.88
CA GLU A 65 -10.60 -27.74 -4.52
C GLU A 65 -9.92 -29.10 -4.26
N ASN A 66 -9.67 -29.87 -5.31
CA ASN A 66 -8.96 -31.14 -5.27
C ASN A 66 -7.48 -30.97 -5.61
N GLY A 67 -6.99 -29.73 -5.70
CA GLY A 67 -5.62 -29.42 -6.11
C GLY A 67 -5.34 -29.75 -7.57
N TYR A 68 -6.38 -30.03 -8.35
CA TYR A 68 -6.27 -30.43 -9.75
C TYR A 68 -6.17 -29.20 -10.65
N PHE A 69 -5.38 -29.31 -11.71
CA PHE A 69 -5.29 -28.30 -12.75
C PHE A 69 -5.31 -28.93 -14.14
N ILE A 70 -5.77 -28.16 -15.12
CA ILE A 70 -5.72 -28.51 -16.54
C ILE A 70 -5.52 -27.25 -17.38
N MET A 71 -4.69 -27.36 -18.40
CA MET A 71 -4.48 -26.38 -19.46
C MET A 71 -4.58 -27.12 -20.80
N GLU A 72 -5.47 -26.66 -21.67
CA GLU A 72 -5.77 -27.28 -22.96
C GLU A 72 -5.35 -26.36 -24.09
N ASN A 73 -4.98 -26.95 -25.23
CA ASN A 73 -4.57 -26.23 -26.44
C ASN A 73 -3.35 -25.30 -26.23
N VAL A 74 -2.36 -25.74 -25.45
CA VAL A 74 -1.17 -24.91 -25.13
C VAL A 74 -0.34 -24.59 -26.38
N GLY A 75 -0.21 -25.54 -27.31
CA GLY A 75 0.44 -25.38 -28.60
C GLY A 75 1.96 -25.64 -28.57
N TYR A 76 2.69 -25.07 -29.53
CA TYR A 76 4.14 -25.25 -29.63
C TYR A 76 4.88 -24.36 -28.64
N VAL A 77 5.78 -24.97 -27.86
CA VAL A 77 6.56 -24.26 -26.85
C VAL A 77 8.04 -24.63 -26.94
N TRP A 78 8.88 -23.60 -27.03
CA TRP A 78 10.34 -23.70 -27.01
C TRP A 78 10.86 -23.86 -25.57
N LYS A 79 11.66 -24.92 -25.30
CA LYS A 79 12.21 -25.29 -23.97
C LYS A 79 11.22 -25.04 -22.81
N PRO A 80 10.03 -25.66 -22.84
CA PRO A 80 8.98 -25.34 -21.91
C PRO A 80 9.37 -25.64 -20.47
N LYS A 81 8.84 -24.82 -19.57
CA LYS A 81 8.91 -25.01 -18.12
C LYS A 81 7.52 -24.89 -17.54
N ILE A 82 7.24 -25.62 -16.48
CA ILE A 82 6.04 -25.41 -15.68
C ILE A 82 6.43 -24.80 -14.34
N ARG A 83 5.72 -23.76 -13.92
CA ARG A 83 5.93 -23.06 -12.65
C ARG A 83 4.69 -23.16 -11.77
N PHE A 84 4.92 -23.51 -10.52
CA PHE A 84 3.95 -23.59 -9.44
C PHE A 84 4.25 -22.46 -8.47
N SER A 85 3.28 -21.57 -8.25
CA SER A 85 3.47 -20.42 -7.38
C SER A 85 2.20 -20.07 -6.62
N LEU A 86 2.36 -19.88 -5.31
CA LEU A 86 1.37 -19.32 -4.42
C LEU A 86 2.11 -18.60 -3.30
N LYS A 87 1.59 -17.48 -2.80
CA LYS A 87 2.31 -16.57 -1.90
C LYS A 87 2.89 -17.26 -0.66
N ASN A 88 2.17 -18.22 -0.10
CA ASN A 88 2.53 -18.99 1.10
C ASN A 88 3.31 -20.28 0.80
N TYR A 89 3.69 -20.53 -0.46
CA TYR A 89 4.51 -21.68 -0.86
C TYR A 89 5.78 -21.22 -1.57
N GLN A 90 6.84 -22.01 -1.42
CA GLN A 90 8.06 -21.82 -2.20
C GLN A 90 7.74 -22.02 -3.68
N THR A 91 8.17 -21.08 -4.52
CA THR A 91 7.97 -21.19 -5.97
C THR A 91 8.78 -22.36 -6.50
N LYS A 92 8.13 -23.27 -7.24
CA LYS A 92 8.76 -24.43 -7.85
C LYS A 92 8.66 -24.36 -9.36
N THR A 93 9.75 -24.59 -10.06
CA THR A 93 9.78 -24.61 -11.53
C THR A 93 10.42 -25.91 -12.01
N LEU A 94 9.79 -26.60 -12.95
CA LEU A 94 10.30 -27.80 -13.60
C LEU A 94 10.49 -27.54 -15.09
N ASN A 95 11.53 -28.12 -15.68
CA ASN A 95 11.66 -28.16 -17.14
C ASN A 95 10.81 -29.33 -17.67
N LEU A 96 10.01 -29.07 -18.71
CA LEU A 96 9.23 -30.10 -19.38
C LEU A 96 10.07 -30.71 -20.50
N LYS A 97 10.05 -32.04 -20.62
CA LYS A 97 10.79 -32.75 -21.68
C LYS A 97 9.83 -33.39 -22.67
N PRO A 98 10.23 -33.51 -23.94
CA PRO A 98 9.45 -34.26 -24.93
C PRO A 98 9.19 -35.71 -24.52
N ASP A 99 10.14 -36.34 -23.82
CA ASP A 99 10.05 -37.74 -23.38
C ASP A 99 8.91 -37.99 -22.37
N ASP A 100 8.39 -36.92 -21.74
CA ASP A 100 7.29 -36.99 -20.78
C ASP A 100 5.90 -36.88 -21.46
N LEU A 101 5.86 -36.70 -22.78
CA LEU A 101 4.62 -36.63 -23.55
C LEU A 101 4.04 -38.01 -23.85
N ASP A 102 2.72 -38.11 -23.83
CA ASP A 102 2.02 -39.25 -24.41
C ASP A 102 2.00 -39.19 -25.95
N THR A 103 1.43 -40.21 -26.60
CA THR A 103 1.31 -40.28 -28.06
C THR A 103 0.44 -39.18 -28.68
N LEU A 104 -0.35 -38.48 -27.87
CA LEU A 104 -1.23 -37.38 -28.26
C LEU A 104 -0.65 -36.02 -27.84
N ASN A 105 0.62 -35.97 -27.44
CA ASN A 105 1.31 -34.78 -26.94
C ASN A 105 0.67 -34.16 -25.68
N ASN A 106 0.05 -34.97 -24.83
CA ASN A 106 -0.40 -34.53 -23.51
C ASN A 106 0.61 -34.90 -22.42
N MET A 107 0.50 -34.24 -21.27
CA MET A 107 1.37 -34.46 -20.13
C MET A 107 0.56 -34.44 -18.83
N VAL A 108 0.87 -35.38 -17.93
CA VAL A 108 0.26 -35.45 -16.59
C VAL A 108 1.34 -35.29 -15.53
N ILE A 109 1.15 -34.35 -14.60
CA ILE A 109 2.15 -34.00 -13.58
C ILE A 109 1.55 -34.09 -12.17
N GLY A 110 2.15 -34.92 -11.31
CA GLY A 110 1.94 -34.85 -9.86
C GLY A 110 3.04 -34.01 -9.22
N GLN A 111 2.67 -32.98 -8.45
CA GLN A 111 3.67 -32.10 -7.81
C GLN A 111 3.39 -31.88 -6.33
N VAL A 112 4.43 -31.94 -5.51
CA VAL A 112 4.43 -31.43 -4.14
C VAL A 112 5.08 -30.05 -4.03
N VAL A 113 4.45 -29.14 -3.28
CA VAL A 113 4.98 -27.80 -2.96
C VAL A 113 5.18 -27.64 -1.47
N THR A 114 6.23 -26.91 -1.09
CA THR A 114 6.62 -26.71 0.31
C THR A 114 6.13 -25.35 0.80
N PRO A 115 5.39 -25.28 1.92
CA PRO A 115 5.02 -24.01 2.53
C PRO A 115 6.25 -23.17 2.88
N VAL A 116 6.13 -21.86 2.78
CA VAL A 116 7.14 -20.94 3.32
C VAL A 116 7.09 -21.02 4.85
N PRO A 117 8.22 -21.14 5.57
CA PRO A 117 8.22 -21.15 7.03
C PRO A 117 7.54 -19.91 7.61
N ASP A 118 6.82 -20.07 8.73
CA ASP A 118 6.04 -19.00 9.36
C ASP A 118 6.85 -17.71 9.61
N GLU A 119 8.13 -17.85 9.95
CA GLU A 119 9.08 -16.75 10.17
C GLU A 119 9.39 -15.92 8.91
N GLN A 120 9.17 -16.50 7.73
CA GLN A 120 9.40 -15.89 6.41
C GLN A 120 8.09 -15.59 5.67
N MET A 121 6.95 -16.00 6.21
CA MET A 121 5.65 -15.65 5.65
C MET A 121 5.42 -14.15 5.80
N ILE A 122 5.29 -13.45 4.67
CA ILE A 122 4.77 -12.09 4.68
C ILE A 122 3.33 -12.20 5.20
N PRO A 123 3.00 -11.63 6.37
CA PRO A 123 1.68 -11.78 6.95
C PRO A 123 0.62 -11.41 5.92
N GLU A 124 -0.41 -12.24 5.79
CA GLU A 124 -1.56 -11.85 5.02
C GLU A 124 -2.12 -10.58 5.65
N LEU A 125 -2.15 -9.50 4.87
CA LEU A 125 -3.05 -8.41 5.15
C LEU A 125 -4.45 -9.00 4.98
N SER A 126 -4.99 -9.63 6.02
CA SER A 126 -6.43 -9.85 6.16
C SER A 126 -7.11 -8.58 5.65
N GLN A 127 -8.17 -8.68 4.84
CA GLN A 127 -8.98 -7.52 4.49
C GLN A 127 -9.12 -6.70 5.78
N SER A 128 -8.53 -5.50 5.81
CA SER A 128 -8.43 -4.76 7.06
C SER A 128 -9.83 -4.67 7.62
N THR A 129 -10.09 -5.28 8.78
CA THR A 129 -11.44 -5.27 9.36
C THR A 129 -11.94 -3.83 9.38
N VAL A 130 -13.26 -3.61 9.30
CA VAL A 130 -13.84 -2.25 9.36
C VAL A 130 -13.23 -1.45 10.52
N LYS A 131 -12.95 -2.12 11.66
CA LYS A 131 -12.21 -1.58 12.80
C LYS A 131 -10.79 -1.11 12.46
N THR A 132 -9.97 -2.00 11.87
CA THR A 132 -8.61 -1.67 11.46
C THR A 132 -8.60 -0.52 10.45
N ARG A 133 -9.51 -0.54 9.46
CA ARG A 133 -9.60 0.52 8.45
C ARG A 133 -10.03 1.85 9.05
N ALA A 134 -11.03 1.84 9.92
CA ALA A 134 -11.49 3.05 10.60
C ALA A 134 -10.37 3.71 11.44
N LYS A 135 -9.59 2.89 12.17
CA LYS A 135 -8.51 3.39 13.03
C LYS A 135 -7.41 4.14 12.26
N ILE A 136 -7.14 3.79 11.00
CA ILE A 136 -6.12 4.45 10.16
C ILE A 136 -6.37 5.96 10.03
N PHE A 137 -7.64 6.38 10.07
CA PHE A 137 -8.00 7.80 9.95
C PHE A 137 -7.81 8.59 11.26
N PHE A 138 -7.59 7.92 12.39
CA PHE A 138 -7.45 8.54 13.70
C PHE A 138 -6.03 8.42 14.25
N ILE A 139 -5.11 9.14 13.61
CA ILE A 139 -3.70 9.20 13.99
C ILE A 139 -3.55 10.09 15.24
N LYS A 140 -2.84 9.59 16.25
CA LYS A 140 -2.52 10.37 17.47
C LYS A 140 -1.80 11.66 17.11
N GLY A 141 -2.26 12.78 17.67
CA GLY A 141 -1.76 14.13 17.40
C GLY A 141 -2.50 14.86 16.28
N ASN A 142 -3.26 14.15 15.44
CA ASN A 142 -4.11 14.78 14.43
C ASN A 142 -5.47 15.20 15.01
N VAL A 143 -6.28 15.84 14.19
CA VAL A 143 -7.64 16.24 14.54
C VAL A 143 -8.67 15.58 13.62
N PHE A 144 -9.88 15.42 14.14
CA PHE A 144 -11.07 15.12 13.35
C PHE A 144 -12.21 16.04 13.81
N TYR A 145 -13.29 16.09 13.03
CA TYR A 145 -14.49 16.83 13.39
C TYR A 145 -15.66 15.89 13.66
N ASN A 146 -16.41 16.19 14.72
CA ASN A 146 -17.65 15.52 15.05
C ASN A 146 -18.84 16.46 14.80
N LEU A 147 -19.68 16.14 13.84
CA LEU A 147 -20.87 16.92 13.51
C LEU A 147 -21.93 16.81 14.61
N LYS A 148 -22.25 17.94 15.25
CA LYS A 148 -23.29 18.01 16.28
C LYS A 148 -24.66 18.25 15.68
N ASN A 149 -24.72 19.23 14.77
CA ASN A 149 -25.91 19.65 14.03
C ASN A 149 -25.48 20.37 12.73
N SER A 150 -26.44 20.80 11.91
CA SER A 150 -26.20 21.44 10.60
C SER A 150 -25.39 22.74 10.65
N SER A 151 -25.26 23.36 11.82
CA SER A 151 -24.55 24.62 12.04
C SER A 151 -23.31 24.52 12.93
N ASN A 152 -23.01 23.34 13.48
CA ASN A 152 -21.95 23.19 14.47
C ASN A 152 -21.24 21.83 14.36
N ALA A 153 -19.91 21.87 14.39
CA ALA A 153 -19.03 20.72 14.48
C ALA A 153 -17.99 20.93 15.59
N GLU A 154 -17.77 19.89 16.39
CA GLU A 154 -16.76 19.86 17.45
C GLU A 154 -15.43 19.38 16.85
N ARG A 155 -14.38 20.19 16.93
CA ARG A 155 -13.01 19.73 16.61
C ARG A 155 -12.43 18.97 17.80
N VAL A 156 -11.85 17.80 17.54
CA VAL A 156 -11.27 16.95 18.58
C VAL A 156 -9.83 16.59 18.20
N ILE A 157 -8.88 16.83 19.12
CA ILE A 157 -7.49 16.38 19.01
C ILE A 157 -7.41 14.93 19.47
N ILE A 158 -6.82 14.07 18.64
CA ILE A 158 -6.76 12.63 18.88
C ILE A 158 -5.57 12.31 19.79
N GLN A 159 -5.82 11.82 20.99
CA GLN A 159 -4.81 11.34 21.94
C GLN A 159 -4.78 9.81 21.99
N SER A 160 -5.96 9.19 21.90
CA SER A 160 -6.14 7.74 21.78
C SER A 160 -7.31 7.44 20.83
N SER A 161 -7.23 6.31 20.12
CA SER A 161 -8.28 5.88 19.19
C SER A 161 -8.44 4.37 19.17
N GLU A 162 -9.69 3.93 19.26
CA GLU A 162 -10.09 2.54 19.15
C GLU A 162 -11.43 2.43 18.41
N ALA A 163 -11.54 1.44 17.53
CA ALA A 163 -12.80 1.15 16.84
C ALA A 163 -13.41 -0.10 17.48
N ILE A 164 -14.62 0.05 18.02
CA ILE A 164 -15.36 -1.01 18.70
C ILE A 164 -16.48 -1.45 17.78
N GLU A 165 -16.63 -2.75 17.56
CA GLU A 165 -17.76 -3.29 16.81
C GLU A 165 -18.92 -3.50 17.78
N SER A 166 -20.00 -2.73 17.61
CA SER A 166 -21.17 -2.80 18.50
C SER A 166 -22.11 -3.95 18.12
N ARG A 167 -22.16 -4.27 16.82
CA ARG A 167 -22.86 -5.41 16.21
C ARG A 167 -22.23 -5.68 14.85
N PRO A 168 -22.43 -6.85 14.23
CA PRO A 168 -21.78 -7.21 12.96
C PRO A 168 -21.93 -6.12 11.90
N GLY A 169 -20.81 -5.52 11.47
CA GLY A 169 -20.80 -4.47 10.44
C GLY A 169 -21.13 -3.05 10.90
N PHE A 170 -21.28 -2.82 12.21
CA PHE A 170 -21.44 -1.49 12.81
C PHE A 170 -20.31 -1.21 13.77
N ILE A 171 -19.61 -0.10 13.56
CA ILE A 171 -18.55 0.34 14.45
C ILE A 171 -18.95 1.59 15.22
N ILE A 172 -18.33 1.78 16.39
CA ILE A 172 -18.34 3.00 17.17
C ILE A 172 -16.88 3.37 17.42
N MET A 173 -16.57 4.66 17.28
CA MET A 173 -15.22 5.16 17.53
C MET A 173 -15.09 5.59 18.99
N ASN A 174 -14.23 4.93 19.75
CA ASN A 174 -13.80 5.40 21.06
C ASN A 174 -12.57 6.30 20.88
N ILE A 175 -12.76 7.61 21.02
CA ILE A 175 -11.68 8.60 20.89
C ILE A 175 -11.54 9.34 22.22
N ASN A 176 -10.33 9.31 22.79
CA ASN A 176 -10.03 9.92 24.09
C ASN A 176 -10.99 9.48 25.22
N GLY A 177 -11.48 8.24 25.18
CA GLY A 177 -12.43 7.70 26.17
C GLY A 177 -13.89 8.07 25.93
N LYS A 178 -14.23 8.75 24.82
CA LYS A 178 -15.59 9.12 24.45
C LYS A 178 -16.03 8.40 23.18
N MET A 179 -17.28 7.95 23.17
CA MET A 179 -17.88 7.22 22.05
C MET A 179 -18.44 8.18 21.00
N TYR A 180 -18.11 7.93 19.74
CA TYR A 180 -18.52 8.71 18.59
C TYR A 180 -19.12 7.82 17.50
N ASP A 181 -20.25 8.29 16.96
CA ASP A 181 -20.91 7.69 15.80
C ASP A 181 -20.10 8.00 14.52
N PRO A 182 -19.65 6.99 13.76
CA PRO A 182 -18.95 7.16 12.49
C PRO A 182 -19.68 8.04 11.48
N THR A 183 -21.02 8.09 11.51
CA THR A 183 -21.80 8.92 10.57
C THR A 183 -21.66 10.41 10.87
N ARG A 184 -21.13 10.77 12.05
CA ARG A 184 -20.86 12.15 12.46
C ARG A 184 -19.39 12.49 12.45
N CYS A 185 -18.52 11.49 12.28
CA CYS A 185 -17.08 11.68 12.22
C CYS A 185 -16.63 12.10 10.82
N TYR A 186 -15.93 13.22 10.73
CA TYR A 186 -15.29 13.69 9.52
C TYR A 186 -13.78 13.71 9.71
N VAL A 187 -13.08 13.03 8.82
CA VAL A 187 -11.63 12.81 8.88
C VAL A 187 -10.96 13.47 7.67
N PRO A 188 -9.70 13.93 7.79
CA PRO A 188 -9.02 14.60 6.70
C PRO A 188 -8.78 13.62 5.53
N GLN A 189 -9.26 13.96 4.34
CA GLN A 189 -9.08 13.23 3.07
C GLN A 189 -8.76 14.22 1.97
N GLU A 190 -7.55 14.10 1.41
CA GLU A 190 -7.02 15.00 0.38
C GLU A 190 -7.20 16.50 0.72
N GLY A 191 -7.24 16.80 2.03
CA GLY A 191 -7.42 18.10 2.67
C GLY A 191 -8.83 18.71 2.61
N ARG A 192 -9.84 17.91 2.30
CA ARG A 192 -11.20 18.13 2.79
C ARG A 192 -11.46 17.24 4.01
N TYR A 193 -12.54 17.49 4.71
CA TYR A 193 -13.01 16.63 5.79
C TYR A 193 -14.15 15.77 5.26
N GLU A 194 -13.90 14.48 5.05
CA GLU A 194 -14.86 13.52 4.49
C GLU A 194 -15.44 12.61 5.57
N ASN A 195 -16.71 12.25 5.42
CA ASN A 195 -17.42 11.44 6.39
C ASN A 195 -16.84 10.02 6.47
N LEU A 196 -16.55 9.57 7.69
CA LEU A 196 -15.95 8.26 7.93
C LEU A 196 -16.82 7.11 7.43
N SER A 197 -18.14 7.18 7.63
CA SER A 197 -19.05 6.11 7.18
C SER A 197 -19.11 6.02 5.66
N TYR A 198 -19.06 7.16 4.96
CA TYR A 198 -19.00 7.19 3.51
C TYR A 198 -17.70 6.57 2.97
N ILE A 199 -16.56 6.85 3.62
CA ILE A 199 -15.25 6.27 3.26
C ILE A 199 -15.28 4.75 3.44
N LEU A 200 -15.91 4.27 4.52
CA LEU A 200 -15.96 2.85 4.87
C LEU A 200 -17.11 2.09 4.18
N ARG A 201 -17.95 2.74 3.36
CA ARG A 201 -19.20 2.17 2.83
C ARG A 201 -19.05 0.82 2.13
N SER A 202 -17.92 0.57 1.45
CA SER A 202 -17.66 -0.72 0.76
C SER A 202 -17.32 -1.87 1.72
N LEU A 203 -17.00 -1.54 2.97
CA LEU A 203 -16.67 -2.50 4.03
C LEU A 203 -17.83 -2.69 5.02
N LEU A 204 -18.80 -1.78 5.02
CA LEU A 204 -20.00 -1.85 5.85
C LEU A 204 -21.04 -2.73 5.15
N ARG A 205 -21.70 -3.61 5.92
CA ARG A 205 -22.79 -4.44 5.39
C ARG A 205 -24.07 -3.64 5.12
N ASP A 206 -24.24 -2.54 5.85
CA ASP A 206 -25.38 -1.64 5.75
C ASP A 206 -24.87 -0.22 5.43
N PRO A 207 -25.35 0.44 4.36
CA PRO A 207 -25.01 1.82 4.00
C PRO A 207 -25.63 2.84 4.99
N ILE A 208 -25.10 2.86 6.22
CA ILE A 208 -25.58 3.74 7.31
C ILE A 208 -25.42 5.23 6.99
N PHE A 209 -24.55 5.58 6.05
CA PHE A 209 -24.31 6.96 5.67
C PHE A 209 -25.51 7.54 4.90
N GLU A 210 -26.06 6.77 3.96
CA GLU A 210 -27.16 7.13 3.08
C GLU A 210 -28.44 7.45 3.87
N HIS A 211 -28.63 6.76 5.00
CA HIS A 211 -29.75 6.98 5.91
C HIS A 211 -29.53 8.12 6.93
N SER A 212 -28.30 8.64 7.06
CA SER A 212 -27.96 9.65 8.08
C SER A 212 -28.41 11.07 7.73
N GLY A 213 -28.61 11.38 6.45
CA GLY A 213 -28.87 12.75 5.97
C GLY A 213 -27.69 13.72 6.13
N HIS A 214 -26.51 13.23 6.51
CA HIS A 214 -25.31 14.04 6.68
C HIS A 214 -24.59 14.28 5.34
N PRO A 215 -23.91 15.43 5.17
CA PRO A 215 -23.15 15.69 3.95
C PRO A 215 -21.93 14.77 3.83
N LYS A 216 -21.54 14.44 2.59
CA LYS A 216 -20.31 13.66 2.33
C LYS A 216 -19.06 14.37 2.85
N TYR A 217 -18.98 15.68 2.65
CA TYR A 217 -17.89 16.52 3.11
C TYR A 217 -18.40 17.56 4.11
N LEU A 218 -17.64 17.79 5.17
CA LEU A 218 -17.97 18.81 6.15
C LEU A 218 -17.87 20.20 5.49
N PRO A 219 -18.91 21.05 5.60
CA PRO A 219 -18.87 22.41 5.06
C PRO A 219 -17.73 23.23 5.67
N GLU A 220 -16.99 23.97 4.84
CA GLU A 220 -15.82 24.76 5.29
C GLU A 220 -16.16 25.81 6.36
N LYS A 221 -17.40 26.34 6.35
CA LYS A 221 -17.88 27.26 7.38
C LYS A 221 -17.87 26.67 8.80
N LEU A 222 -17.93 25.33 8.91
CA LEU A 222 -17.87 24.60 10.19
C LEU A 222 -16.44 24.23 10.58
N LEU A 223 -15.49 24.37 9.66
CA LEU A 223 -14.09 24.12 9.95
C LEU A 223 -13.49 25.33 10.66
N GLU A 224 -12.75 25.02 11.72
CA GLU A 224 -11.90 26.00 12.36
C GLU A 224 -10.74 26.36 11.43
N PRO A 225 -10.17 27.55 11.56
CA PRO A 225 -8.96 27.94 10.85
C PRO A 225 -7.79 26.98 11.01
N THR A 226 -6.97 26.90 9.96
CA THR A 226 -5.78 26.05 9.95
C THR A 226 -4.74 26.56 10.95
N ILE A 227 -4.08 25.65 11.66
CA ILE A 227 -3.03 25.95 12.63
C ILE A 227 -1.67 25.51 12.09
N ILE A 228 -0.72 26.43 12.04
CA ILE A 228 0.71 26.15 11.84
C ILE A 228 1.37 26.25 13.21
N TYR A 229 2.00 25.20 13.69
CA TYR A 229 2.53 25.14 15.05
C TYR A 229 3.89 24.45 15.09
N GLY A 230 4.62 24.59 16.18
CA GLY A 230 5.85 23.85 16.39
C GLY A 230 6.56 24.26 17.66
N THR A 231 7.82 23.86 17.74
CA THR A 231 8.72 24.17 18.83
C THR A 231 10.00 24.77 18.28
N VAL A 232 10.54 25.78 18.96
CA VAL A 232 11.88 26.32 18.72
C VAL A 232 12.86 25.50 19.54
N ILE A 233 13.89 24.95 18.89
CA ILE A 233 14.77 23.92 19.44
C ILE A 233 16.22 24.39 19.33
N ASN A 234 16.98 24.28 20.42
CA ASN A 234 18.43 24.42 20.40
C ASN A 234 19.01 23.24 19.62
N ILE A 235 19.72 23.49 18.53
CA ILE A 235 20.21 22.41 17.68
C ILE A 235 21.29 21.55 18.33
N GLN A 236 22.05 22.10 19.28
CA GLN A 236 23.12 21.38 19.95
C GLN A 236 22.58 20.47 21.06
N THR A 237 21.63 20.96 21.86
CA THR A 237 21.13 20.23 23.04
C THR A 237 19.82 19.48 22.76
N GLY A 238 19.08 19.87 21.72
CA GLY A 238 17.72 19.37 21.45
C GLY A 238 16.66 19.95 22.39
N GLU A 239 17.02 20.87 23.29
CA GLU A 239 16.11 21.46 24.26
C GLU A 239 15.25 22.56 23.63
N ALA A 240 14.07 22.78 24.23
CA ALA A 240 13.17 23.82 23.77
C ALA A 240 13.66 25.22 24.19
N VAL A 241 13.48 26.21 23.30
CA VAL A 241 13.97 27.58 23.49
C VAL A 241 12.79 28.54 23.63
N MET A 242 12.65 29.12 24.82
CA MET A 242 11.68 30.17 25.13
C MET A 242 12.15 31.54 24.60
N GLY A 243 11.19 32.41 24.27
CA GLY A 243 11.46 33.82 24.02
C GLY A 243 11.91 34.15 22.58
N ALA A 244 11.97 33.18 21.68
CA ALA A 244 12.23 33.42 20.27
C ALA A 244 11.03 34.13 19.64
N GLU A 245 11.27 35.16 18.83
CA GLU A 245 10.23 35.86 18.08
C GLU A 245 10.02 35.15 16.73
N LEU A 246 8.77 34.81 16.42
CA LEU A 246 8.38 34.12 15.20
C LEU A 246 7.48 35.02 14.38
N MET A 247 7.79 35.14 13.09
CA MET A 247 7.09 35.99 12.15
C MET A 247 6.62 35.19 10.95
N LEU A 248 5.30 35.16 10.74
CA LEU A 248 4.67 34.68 9.52
C LEU A 248 4.59 35.84 8.53
N SER A 249 5.05 35.67 7.29
CA SER A 249 5.17 36.79 6.34
C SER A 249 3.84 37.21 5.68
N LYS A 250 2.93 36.28 5.40
CA LYS A 250 1.66 36.53 4.69
C LYS A 250 0.54 35.62 5.21
N PRO A 251 -0.47 36.12 5.95
CA PRO A 251 -0.55 37.46 6.50
C PRO A 251 0.55 37.68 7.55
N PHE A 252 0.97 38.94 7.72
CA PHE A 252 1.92 39.29 8.75
C PHE A 252 1.36 38.95 10.14
N LYS A 253 1.95 37.97 10.81
CA LYS A 253 1.60 37.60 12.19
C LYS A 253 2.87 37.38 12.99
N ARG A 254 2.84 37.78 14.26
CA ARG A 254 3.97 37.60 15.19
C ARG A 254 3.57 36.81 16.42
N ARG A 255 4.46 35.93 16.89
CA ARG A 255 4.37 35.19 18.15
C ARG A 255 5.71 35.15 18.85
N ILE A 256 5.70 34.86 20.15
CA ILE A 256 6.90 34.56 20.94
C ILE A 256 6.76 33.11 21.42
N SER A 257 7.84 32.34 21.39
CA SER A 257 7.84 30.96 21.90
C SER A 257 7.64 30.93 23.42
N ASP A 258 6.78 30.03 23.89
CA ASP A 258 6.47 29.88 25.33
C ASP A 258 7.61 29.22 26.13
N GLU A 259 7.39 28.99 27.42
CA GLU A 259 8.36 28.33 28.33
C GLU A 259 8.81 26.93 27.88
N HIS A 260 8.03 26.28 27.00
CA HIS A 260 8.34 25.00 26.39
C HIS A 260 8.75 25.15 24.91
N GLY A 261 9.14 26.37 24.51
CA GLY A 261 9.54 26.74 23.16
C GLY A 261 8.43 26.64 22.11
N ARG A 262 7.17 26.46 22.50
CA ARG A 262 6.06 26.21 21.57
C ARG A 262 5.51 27.49 21.00
N TYR A 263 4.98 27.41 19.78
CA TYR A 263 4.29 28.50 19.11
C TYR A 263 3.15 27.98 18.23
N ALA A 264 2.19 28.86 17.90
CA ALA A 264 1.13 28.56 16.94
C ALA A 264 0.63 29.82 16.20
N PHE A 265 0.44 29.69 14.89
CA PHE A 265 -0.20 30.65 14.01
C PHE A 265 -1.50 30.08 13.48
N GLN A 266 -2.53 30.90 13.49
CA GLN A 266 -3.76 30.63 12.76
C GLN A 266 -3.66 31.19 11.35
N VAL A 267 -4.08 30.44 10.34
CA VAL A 267 -4.19 30.89 8.95
C VAL A 267 -5.54 30.48 8.38
N ASP A 268 -6.14 31.38 7.60
CA ASP A 268 -7.51 31.23 7.10
C ASP A 268 -7.57 31.00 5.58
N GLN A 269 -6.42 31.02 4.90
CA GLN A 269 -6.29 30.94 3.45
C GLN A 269 -5.32 29.83 3.04
N PRO A 270 -5.51 29.20 1.87
CA PRO A 270 -4.49 28.35 1.28
C PRO A 270 -3.31 29.20 0.79
N GLY A 271 -2.11 28.62 0.78
CA GLY A 271 -0.91 29.28 0.29
C GLY A 271 0.37 28.68 0.84
N THR A 272 1.49 29.24 0.40
CA THR A 272 2.81 28.91 0.92
C THR A 272 3.20 29.92 1.98
N TYR A 273 3.44 29.41 3.18
CA TYR A 273 3.79 30.18 4.36
C TYR A 273 5.27 30.02 4.68
N GLN A 274 5.88 31.09 5.18
CA GLN A 274 7.25 31.08 5.67
C GLN A 274 7.25 31.66 7.07
N ILE A 275 7.98 31.00 7.97
CA ILE A 275 8.21 31.45 9.33
C ILE A 275 9.65 31.93 9.40
N ARG A 276 9.83 33.19 9.76
CA ARG A 276 11.13 33.76 10.13
C ARG A 276 11.24 33.74 11.65
N VAL A 277 12.42 33.37 12.14
CA VAL A 277 12.71 33.31 13.58
C VAL A 277 13.74 34.38 13.88
N GLU A 278 13.49 35.17 14.91
CA GLU A 278 14.47 36.05 15.54
C GLU A 278 14.83 35.40 16.89
N PRO A 279 16.06 34.85 17.01
CA PRO A 279 16.50 34.16 18.22
C PRO A 279 16.53 35.09 19.44
N PRO A 280 16.28 34.56 20.64
CA PRO A 280 16.43 35.32 21.89
C PRO A 280 17.91 35.55 22.23
N LEU A 281 18.18 36.38 23.24
CA LEU A 281 19.53 36.63 23.76
C LEU A 281 20.28 35.32 24.06
N GLY A 282 21.54 35.23 23.62
CA GLY A 282 22.37 34.04 23.78
C GLY A 282 22.14 32.97 22.72
N TYR A 283 21.37 33.28 21.66
CA TYR A 283 21.18 32.44 20.49
C TYR A 283 21.36 33.23 19.20
N ARG A 284 21.62 32.52 18.11
CA ARG A 284 21.71 33.02 16.74
C ARG A 284 20.91 32.14 15.79
N ASP A 285 20.65 32.67 14.60
CA ASP A 285 19.86 31.98 13.59
C ASP A 285 20.61 30.74 13.12
N SER A 286 19.91 29.63 12.93
CA SER A 286 20.52 28.42 12.41
C SER A 286 20.53 28.48 10.89
N ASN A 287 21.63 28.09 10.24
CA ASN A 287 21.75 28.18 8.77
C ASN A 287 20.89 27.16 7.99
N PHE A 288 19.83 26.61 8.61
CA PHE A 288 18.86 25.76 7.93
C PHE A 288 17.96 26.67 7.10
N GLY A 289 18.07 26.61 5.78
CA GLY A 289 17.33 27.47 4.86
C GLY A 289 15.82 27.59 5.17
N THR A 290 15.18 28.62 4.63
CA THR A 290 13.78 28.95 4.93
C THR A 290 12.82 27.83 4.54
N ALA A 291 12.32 27.08 5.52
CA ALA A 291 11.32 26.04 5.30
C ALA A 291 9.99 26.66 4.85
N GLN A 292 9.49 26.21 3.70
CA GLN A 292 8.19 26.62 3.17
C GLN A 292 7.10 25.63 3.57
N ILE A 293 6.01 26.15 4.12
CA ILE A 293 4.87 25.37 4.61
C ILE A 293 3.73 25.54 3.61
N LEU A 294 3.49 24.51 2.80
CA LEU A 294 2.38 24.51 1.85
C LEU A 294 1.08 24.15 2.57
N VAL A 295 0.23 25.14 2.77
CA VAL A 295 -1.13 24.97 3.27
C VAL A 295 -2.07 24.88 2.07
N LYS A 296 -2.52 23.66 1.76
CA LYS A 296 -3.44 23.43 0.63
C LYS A 296 -4.86 23.96 0.89
N TYR A 297 -5.24 24.11 2.16
CA TYR A 297 -6.60 24.48 2.58
C TYR A 297 -6.55 25.45 3.77
N GLY A 298 -7.28 26.56 3.65
CA GLY A 298 -7.28 27.63 4.67
C GLY A 298 -7.96 27.25 5.99
N ARG A 299 -8.67 26.11 6.05
CA ARG A 299 -9.39 25.68 7.25
C ARG A 299 -9.19 24.20 7.54
N GLY A 300 -9.16 23.88 8.83
CA GLY A 300 -9.12 22.53 9.38
C GLY A 300 -7.76 21.87 9.37
N GLY A 301 -6.71 22.49 8.84
CA GLY A 301 -5.37 21.90 8.78
C GLY A 301 -4.56 22.06 10.08
N TRP A 302 -3.62 21.14 10.30
CA TRP A 302 -2.60 21.22 11.34
C TRP A 302 -1.24 20.93 10.71
N PHE A 303 -0.34 21.91 10.71
CA PHE A 303 0.96 21.82 10.08
C PHE A 303 2.04 22.04 11.13
N ARG A 304 2.78 20.97 11.45
CA ARG A 304 3.94 21.07 12.33
C ARG A 304 5.13 21.62 11.56
N SER A 305 5.79 22.63 12.13
CA SER A 305 7.03 23.22 11.63
C SER A 305 7.92 23.52 12.82
N ASN A 306 8.93 22.70 13.10
CA ASN A 306 9.88 23.05 14.15
C ASN A 306 10.87 24.09 13.62
N GLN A 307 11.35 24.95 14.50
CA GLN A 307 12.37 25.94 14.20
C GLN A 307 13.62 25.64 15.01
N TYR A 308 14.78 26.01 14.49
CA TYR A 308 16.06 25.67 15.09
C TYR A 308 16.89 26.93 15.28
N VAL A 309 17.56 27.01 16.42
CA VAL A 309 18.50 28.08 16.76
C VAL A 309 19.81 27.49 17.24
N GLU A 310 20.89 28.23 17.05
CA GLU A 310 22.21 27.90 17.57
C GLU A 310 22.50 28.77 18.81
N PRO A 311 23.16 28.24 19.85
CA PRO A 311 23.71 29.07 20.92
C PRO A 311 24.87 29.95 20.43
#